data_AF-A0A919ZTC6-F1
#
_entry.id   AF-A0A919ZTC6-F1
#
_cell.length_a   1.000
_cell.length_b   1.000
_cell.length_c   1.000
_cell.angle_alpha   90.00
_cell.angle_beta   90.00
_cell.angle_gamma   90.00
#
_symmetry.space_group_name_H-M   'P 1'
#
loop_
_entity.id
_entity.type
_entity.pdbx_description
1 polymer ?
#
loop_
_entity_poly.entity_id
_entity_poly.type
_entity_poly.pdbx_seq_one_letter_code
_entity_poly.pdbx_strand_id
1 'polypeptide(L)'
;MQEFELLSISHFLGFCICLAAIIFIPKAIQAKPGLENFSKYFLVFLLVENQIRSTYVETFIKGGNLLENLPLHLCDFSAIVIAVFLLTGFRPLFIFAYFWGIAGAGMSILTPDSEFAFPHYEYFATMYGHSLILLAVVFSIVNLGQRPYLSDIPKLIFYSSILLVIMYGINYILGANYWYLNERPYGDNILSLMPEPPVHMFILYPVAIFFIYLVYSPYIYLDRRKIGG
;
A
#
# COMPACT_ATOMS: atom_id res chain seq x y z
N MET A 1 9.04 -18.89 -19.20
CA MET A 1 9.34 -17.66 -18.43
C MET A 1 9.96 -18.10 -17.12
N GLN A 2 10.85 -17.31 -16.51
CA GLN A 2 11.46 -17.70 -15.23
C GLN A 2 10.45 -17.47 -14.11
N GLU A 3 10.23 -18.47 -13.27
CA GLU A 3 9.40 -18.38 -12.07
C GLU A 3 10.04 -17.43 -11.05
N PHE A 4 9.20 -16.77 -10.26
CA PHE A 4 9.67 -15.85 -9.24
C PHE A 4 10.37 -16.59 -8.10
N GLU A 5 11.59 -16.14 -7.78
CA GLU A 5 12.34 -16.57 -6.61
C GLU A 5 12.66 -15.37 -5.72
N LEU A 6 12.20 -15.43 -4.46
CA LEU A 6 12.35 -14.34 -3.49
C LEU A 6 13.82 -13.94 -3.24
N LEU A 7 14.72 -14.92 -3.17
CA LEU A 7 16.14 -14.69 -2.86
C LEU A 7 17.01 -14.49 -4.11
N SER A 8 16.39 -14.27 -5.27
CA SER A 8 17.11 -14.05 -6.53
C SER A 8 17.82 -12.69 -6.57
N ILE A 9 18.93 -12.64 -7.31
CA ILE A 9 19.69 -11.39 -7.54
C ILE A 9 18.82 -10.36 -8.28
N SER A 10 18.00 -10.81 -9.24
CA SER A 10 17.11 -9.93 -10.00
C SER A 10 16.08 -9.25 -9.09
N HIS A 11 15.48 -10.00 -8.15
CA HIS A 11 14.59 -9.41 -7.17
C HIS A 11 15.31 -8.43 -6.25
N PHE A 12 16.44 -8.82 -5.68
CA PHE A 12 17.23 -7.95 -4.81
C PHE A 12 17.62 -6.62 -5.47
N LEU A 13 18.03 -6.66 -6.74
CA LEU A 13 18.33 -5.43 -7.51
C LEU A 13 17.07 -4.60 -7.75
N GLY A 14 15.96 -5.22 -8.14
CA GLY A 14 14.68 -4.53 -8.33
C GLY A 14 14.18 -3.85 -7.06
N PHE A 15 14.29 -4.54 -5.92
CA PHE A 15 14.00 -4.03 -4.58
C PHE A 15 14.86 -2.81 -4.25
N CYS A 16 16.18 -2.91 -4.42
CA CYS A 16 17.11 -1.80 -4.18
C CYS A 16 16.82 -0.58 -5.07
N ILE A 17 16.46 -0.79 -6.34
CA ILE A 17 16.08 0.30 -7.25
C ILE A 17 14.79 0.98 -6.78
N CYS A 18 13.78 0.21 -6.37
CA CYS A 18 12.53 0.77 -5.85
C CYS A 18 12.76 1.58 -4.58
N LEU A 19 13.52 1.04 -3.62
CA LEU A 19 13.91 1.76 -2.41
C LEU A 19 14.68 3.05 -2.71
N ALA A 20 15.64 2.99 -3.63
CA ALA A 20 16.40 4.15 -4.04
C ALA A 20 15.48 5.23 -4.64
N ALA A 21 14.55 4.85 -5.52
CA ALA A 21 13.57 5.77 -6.09
C ALA A 21 12.70 6.41 -5.00
N ILE A 22 12.14 5.61 -4.09
CA ILE A 22 11.29 6.07 -2.98
C ILE A 22 12.02 7.07 -2.07
N ILE A 23 13.32 6.89 -1.83
CA ILE A 23 14.10 7.75 -0.93
C ILE A 23 14.65 8.99 -1.66
N PHE A 24 15.23 8.83 -2.84
CA PHE A 24 16.00 9.88 -3.51
C PHE A 24 15.14 10.80 -4.38
N ILE A 25 14.05 10.32 -4.99
CA ILE A 25 13.18 11.18 -5.81
C ILE A 25 12.56 12.30 -4.95
N PRO A 26 11.94 12.04 -3.79
CA PRO A 26 11.38 13.10 -2.95
C PRO A 26 12.43 14.11 -2.47
N LYS A 27 13.65 13.66 -2.17
CA LYS A 27 14.76 14.55 -1.78
C LYS A 27 15.26 15.43 -2.93
N ALA A 28 15.33 14.87 -4.14
CA ALA A 28 15.71 15.60 -5.33
C ALA A 28 14.67 16.68 -5.71
N ILE A 29 13.38 16.40 -5.48
CA ILE A 29 12.30 17.38 -5.65
C ILE A 29 12.40 18.48 -4.59
N GLN A 30 12.61 18.12 -3.31
CA GLN A 30 12.74 19.08 -2.20
C GLN A 30 13.89 20.07 -2.43
N ALA A 31 14.97 19.65 -3.07
CA ALA A 31 16.10 20.50 -3.41
C ALA A 31 15.80 21.52 -4.54
N LYS A 32 14.64 21.43 -5.19
CA LYS A 32 14.22 22.29 -6.32
C LYS A 32 12.89 22.97 -6.02
N PRO A 33 12.90 24.14 -5.36
CA PRO A 33 11.69 24.90 -5.06
C PRO A 33 10.85 25.15 -6.32
N GLY A 34 9.52 24.97 -6.20
CA GLY A 34 8.57 25.14 -7.30
C GLY A 34 8.22 23.87 -8.07
N LEU A 35 8.98 22.77 -7.91
CA LEU A 35 8.67 21.48 -8.55
C LEU A 35 7.62 20.65 -7.78
N GLU A 36 7.31 21.05 -6.55
CA GLU A 36 6.41 20.33 -5.64
C GLU A 36 5.01 20.12 -6.23
N ASN A 37 4.38 21.18 -6.74
CA ASN A 37 3.02 21.08 -7.29
C ASN A 37 2.98 20.23 -8.56
N PHE A 38 3.95 20.39 -9.46
CA PHE A 38 4.05 19.53 -10.64
C PHE A 38 4.21 18.07 -10.24
N SER A 39 5.15 17.77 -9.32
CA SER A 39 5.41 16.41 -8.85
C SER A 39 4.20 15.81 -8.16
N LYS A 40 3.47 16.59 -7.36
CA LYS A 40 2.23 16.18 -6.70
C LYS A 40 1.18 15.74 -7.72
N TYR A 41 0.89 16.55 -8.74
CA TYR A 41 -0.08 16.19 -9.78
C TYR A 41 0.40 15.06 -10.68
N PHE A 42 1.71 14.99 -10.94
CA PHE A 42 2.31 13.90 -11.71
C PHE A 42 2.21 12.57 -10.95
N LEU A 43 2.46 12.54 -9.64
CA LEU A 43 2.25 11.35 -8.81
C LEU A 43 0.79 10.91 -8.79
N VAL A 44 -0.16 11.86 -8.69
CA VAL A 44 -1.59 11.54 -8.81
C VAL A 44 -1.90 10.91 -10.16
N PHE A 45 -1.37 11.48 -11.25
CA PHE A 45 -1.54 10.92 -12.58
C PHE A 45 -1.00 9.48 -12.67
N LEU A 46 0.22 9.21 -12.17
CA LEU A 46 0.81 7.88 -12.19
C LEU A 46 0.02 6.87 -11.34
N LEU A 47 -0.48 7.27 -10.18
CA LEU A 47 -1.33 6.41 -9.34
C LEU A 47 -2.64 6.05 -10.04
N VAL A 48 -3.31 7.02 -10.66
CA VAL A 48 -4.57 6.81 -11.39
C VAL A 48 -4.34 5.98 -12.65
N GLU A 49 -3.29 6.27 -13.41
CA GLU A 49 -2.88 5.49 -14.59
C GLU A 49 -2.61 4.05 -14.20
N ASN A 50 -1.81 3.82 -13.15
CA ASN A 50 -1.51 2.49 -12.66
C ASN A 50 -2.79 1.73 -12.27
N GLN A 51 -3.73 2.41 -11.60
CA GLN A 51 -4.98 1.79 -11.19
C GLN A 51 -5.84 1.37 -12.39
N ILE A 52 -6.02 2.27 -13.36
CA ILE A 52 -6.78 2.00 -14.58
C ILE A 52 -6.12 0.86 -15.37
N ARG A 53 -4.79 0.90 -15.52
CA ARG A 53 -4.02 -0.13 -16.20
C ARG A 53 -4.15 -1.49 -15.51
N SER A 54 -4.02 -1.53 -14.19
CA SER A 54 -4.13 -2.76 -13.38
C SER A 54 -5.51 -3.40 -13.57
N THR A 55 -6.58 -2.63 -13.31
CA THR A 55 -7.96 -3.12 -13.48
C THR A 55 -8.24 -3.54 -14.93
N TYR A 56 -7.71 -2.81 -15.92
CA TYR A 56 -7.89 -3.16 -17.33
C TYR A 56 -7.24 -4.50 -17.68
N VAL A 57 -5.98 -4.71 -17.24
CA VAL A 57 -5.26 -5.96 -17.55
C VAL A 57 -5.88 -7.14 -16.84
N GLU A 58 -6.14 -7.04 -15.54
CA GLU A 58 -6.71 -8.15 -14.76
C GLU A 58 -8.12 -8.53 -15.25
N THR A 59 -8.94 -7.55 -15.64
CA THR A 59 -10.31 -7.81 -16.09
C THR A 59 -10.39 -8.22 -17.55
N PHE A 60 -9.81 -7.43 -18.46
CA PHE A 60 -10.07 -7.59 -19.90
C PHE A 60 -9.01 -8.41 -20.62
N ILE A 61 -7.76 -8.42 -20.13
CA ILE A 61 -6.68 -9.18 -20.76
C ILE A 61 -6.59 -10.59 -20.17
N LYS A 62 -6.66 -10.71 -18.84
CA LYS A 62 -6.64 -12.00 -18.15
C LYS A 62 -8.01 -12.66 -18.01
N GLY A 63 -9.09 -11.93 -18.33
CA GLY A 63 -10.46 -12.45 -18.24
C GLY A 63 -11.00 -12.56 -16.80
N GLY A 64 -10.42 -11.81 -15.86
CA GLY A 64 -10.86 -11.78 -14.46
C GLY A 64 -12.20 -11.07 -14.26
N ASN A 65 -12.79 -11.28 -13.09
CA ASN A 65 -14.07 -10.69 -12.73
C ASN A 65 -13.93 -9.20 -12.40
N LEU A 66 -14.63 -8.33 -13.14
CA LEU A 66 -14.61 -6.88 -12.90
C LEU A 66 -15.02 -6.53 -11.46
N LEU A 67 -15.98 -7.26 -10.89
CA LEU A 67 -16.49 -7.01 -9.53
C LEU A 67 -15.51 -7.45 -8.44
N GLU A 68 -14.50 -8.25 -8.76
CA GLU A 68 -13.39 -8.58 -7.84
C GLU A 68 -12.21 -7.64 -8.08
N ASN A 69 -12.00 -7.18 -9.32
CA ASN A 69 -10.88 -6.32 -9.71
C ASN A 69 -11.12 -4.80 -9.51
N LEU A 70 -12.24 -4.39 -8.89
CA LEU A 70 -12.39 -3.00 -8.46
C LEU A 70 -11.28 -2.62 -7.46
N PRO A 71 -10.87 -1.36 -7.40
CA PRO A 71 -9.74 -0.90 -6.59
C PRO A 71 -10.10 -0.76 -5.09
N LEU A 72 -10.70 -1.81 -4.54
CA LEU A 72 -11.18 -1.89 -3.16
C LEU A 72 -10.29 -2.82 -2.31
N HIS A 73 -9.39 -3.59 -2.91
CA HIS A 73 -8.31 -4.25 -2.18
C HIS A 73 -7.42 -3.22 -1.49
N LEU A 74 -6.82 -3.60 -0.35
CA LEU A 74 -6.20 -2.66 0.58
C LEU A 74 -5.08 -1.79 -0.04
N CYS A 75 -4.27 -2.36 -0.95
CA CYS A 75 -3.22 -1.63 -1.66
C CYS A 75 -3.81 -0.63 -2.67
N ASP A 76 -4.73 -1.07 -3.54
CA ASP A 76 -5.43 -0.20 -4.51
C ASP A 76 -6.22 0.90 -3.81
N PHE A 77 -6.91 0.55 -2.73
CA PHE A 77 -7.62 1.51 -1.90
C PHE A 77 -6.65 2.52 -1.27
N SER A 78 -5.48 2.08 -0.80
CA SER A 78 -4.43 2.98 -0.30
C SER A 78 -3.87 3.90 -1.38
N ALA A 79 -3.74 3.41 -2.63
CA ALA A 79 -3.34 4.20 -3.78
C ALA A 79 -4.35 5.31 -4.10
N ILE A 80 -5.65 4.99 -4.08
CA ILE A 80 -6.72 5.98 -4.22
C ILE A 80 -6.68 6.98 -3.07
N VAL A 81 -6.60 6.50 -1.83
CA VAL A 81 -6.61 7.36 -0.63
C VAL A 81 -5.44 8.35 -0.65
N ILE A 82 -4.22 7.92 -1.01
CA ILE A 82 -3.08 8.83 -1.10
C ILE A 82 -3.21 9.79 -2.29
N ALA A 83 -3.76 9.35 -3.42
CA ALA A 83 -4.04 10.24 -4.55
C ALA A 83 -5.04 11.34 -4.17
N VAL A 84 -6.13 10.98 -3.50
CA VAL A 84 -7.14 11.93 -3.00
C VAL A 84 -6.53 12.85 -1.94
N PHE A 85 -5.65 12.35 -1.07
CA PHE A 85 -4.89 13.20 -0.15
C PHE A 85 -4.06 14.25 -0.90
N LEU A 86 -3.30 13.86 -1.93
CA LEU A 86 -2.47 14.78 -2.70
C LEU A 86 -3.29 15.90 -3.39
N LEU A 87 -4.56 15.61 -3.72
CA LEU A 87 -5.47 16.60 -4.29
C LEU A 87 -6.14 17.50 -3.25
N THR A 88 -6.51 16.95 -2.09
CA THR A 88 -7.37 17.63 -1.11
C THR A 88 -6.62 18.19 0.11
N GLY A 89 -5.45 17.66 0.42
CA GLY A 89 -4.73 17.93 1.66
C GLY A 89 -5.43 17.39 2.92
N PHE A 90 -6.49 16.59 2.79
CA PHE A 90 -7.26 16.11 3.94
C PHE A 90 -6.45 15.09 4.76
N ARG A 91 -5.86 15.57 5.85
CA ARG A 91 -4.87 14.84 6.66
C ARG A 91 -5.25 13.40 7.08
N PRO A 92 -6.51 13.07 7.44
CA PRO A 92 -6.87 11.68 7.77
C PRO A 92 -6.59 10.68 6.64
N LEU A 93 -6.66 11.11 5.37
CA LEU A 93 -6.32 10.27 4.22
C LEU A 93 -4.82 9.96 4.18
N PHE A 94 -3.97 10.97 4.45
CA PHE A 94 -2.53 10.74 4.58
C PHE A 94 -2.23 9.75 5.71
N ILE A 95 -2.89 9.88 6.87
CA ILE A 95 -2.68 8.96 7.99
C ILE A 95 -3.06 7.54 7.60
N PHE A 96 -4.21 7.36 6.96
CA PHE A 96 -4.62 6.04 6.47
C PHE A 96 -3.58 5.45 5.50
N ALA A 97 -3.20 6.20 4.46
CA ALA A 97 -2.23 5.75 3.47
C ALA A 97 -0.82 5.56 4.04
N TYR A 98 -0.42 6.34 5.04
CA TYR A 98 0.86 6.16 5.72
C TYR A 98 0.92 4.79 6.39
N PHE A 99 -0.10 4.41 7.16
CA PHE A 99 -0.07 3.14 7.88
C PHE A 99 -0.34 1.94 6.97
N TRP A 100 -1.42 1.98 6.20
CA TRP A 100 -1.82 0.85 5.36
C TRP A 100 -1.03 0.76 4.06
N GLY A 101 -0.63 1.90 3.49
CA GLY A 101 0.25 1.93 2.32
C GLY A 101 1.67 1.47 2.66
N ILE A 102 2.27 1.89 3.79
CA ILE A 102 3.60 1.39 4.16
C ILE A 102 3.56 -0.10 4.52
N ALA A 103 2.59 -0.53 5.34
CA ALA A 103 2.50 -1.93 5.73
C ALA A 103 2.21 -2.83 4.52
N GLY A 104 1.19 -2.51 3.72
CA GLY A 104 0.79 -3.29 2.56
C GLY A 104 1.81 -3.23 1.43
N ALA A 105 2.04 -2.04 0.88
CA ALA A 105 2.93 -1.89 -0.28
C ALA A 105 4.39 -2.18 0.04
N GLY A 106 4.83 -1.97 1.29
CA GLY A 106 6.15 -2.40 1.75
C GLY A 106 6.30 -3.91 1.70
N MET A 107 5.31 -4.65 2.21
CA MET A 107 5.30 -6.12 2.11
C MET A 107 5.19 -6.59 0.66
N SER A 108 4.40 -5.95 -0.19
CA SER A 108 4.29 -6.34 -1.60
C SER A 108 5.54 -6.08 -2.45
N ILE A 109 6.43 -5.17 -2.04
CA ILE A 109 7.73 -5.00 -2.70
C ILE A 109 8.78 -5.97 -2.12
N LEU A 110 8.66 -6.33 -0.84
CA LEU A 110 9.54 -7.32 -0.20
C LEU A 110 9.21 -8.75 -0.65
N THR A 111 7.93 -9.08 -0.78
CA THR A 111 7.39 -10.36 -1.23
C THR A 111 6.36 -10.10 -2.32
N PRO A 112 6.81 -9.84 -3.57
CA PRO A 112 5.92 -9.61 -4.71
C PRO A 112 5.00 -10.78 -4.96
N ASP A 113 3.72 -10.46 -5.14
CA ASP A 113 2.71 -11.38 -5.64
C ASP A 113 2.80 -11.39 -7.17
N SER A 114 3.78 -12.14 -7.69
CA SER A 114 4.04 -12.31 -9.12
C SER A 114 4.53 -13.73 -9.36
N GLU A 115 3.90 -14.46 -10.28
CA GLU A 115 4.32 -15.82 -10.62
C GLU A 115 5.67 -15.83 -11.34
N PHE A 116 5.96 -14.78 -12.10
CA PHE A 116 7.16 -14.67 -12.93
C PHE A 116 8.15 -13.65 -12.38
N ALA A 117 9.44 -13.93 -12.57
CA ALA A 117 10.53 -13.02 -12.23
C ALA A 117 10.68 -11.90 -13.29
N PHE A 118 11.52 -10.90 -12.98
CA PHE A 118 12.02 -9.95 -13.98
C PHE A 118 12.57 -10.71 -15.21
N PRO A 119 12.29 -10.26 -16.45
CA PRO A 119 11.65 -9.00 -16.85
C PRO A 119 10.15 -9.14 -17.19
N HIS A 120 9.41 -10.03 -16.53
CA HIS A 120 7.99 -10.22 -16.84
C HIS A 120 7.13 -9.00 -16.46
N TYR A 121 6.06 -8.76 -17.24
CA TYR A 121 5.15 -7.64 -17.03
C TYR A 121 4.54 -7.63 -15.61
N GLU A 122 4.12 -8.79 -15.10
CA GLU A 122 3.49 -8.90 -13.78
C GLU A 122 4.43 -8.46 -12.66
N TYR A 123 5.69 -8.91 -12.72
CA TYR A 123 6.72 -8.49 -11.79
C TYR A 123 6.88 -6.96 -11.79
N PHE A 124 6.98 -6.37 -12.98
CA PHE A 124 7.08 -4.91 -13.12
C PHE A 124 5.83 -4.20 -12.62
N ALA A 125 4.64 -4.70 -12.93
CA ALA A 125 3.38 -4.11 -12.51
C ALA A 125 3.25 -4.09 -10.99
N THR A 126 3.59 -5.20 -10.32
CA THR A 126 3.60 -5.31 -8.86
C THR A 126 4.64 -4.36 -8.24
N MET A 127 5.88 -4.36 -8.72
CA MET A 127 6.92 -3.47 -8.17
C MET A 127 6.60 -1.99 -8.40
N TYR A 128 6.13 -1.62 -9.59
CA TYR A 128 5.78 -0.25 -9.95
C TYR A 128 4.60 0.28 -9.12
N GLY A 129 3.47 -0.44 -9.10
CA GLY A 129 2.25 0.01 -8.42
C GLY A 129 2.47 0.25 -6.92
N HIS A 130 3.14 -0.69 -6.25
CA HIS A 130 3.43 -0.57 -4.82
C HIS A 130 4.50 0.50 -4.53
N SER A 131 5.49 0.66 -5.43
CA SER A 131 6.48 1.73 -5.29
C SER A 131 5.84 3.12 -5.39
N LEU A 132 4.83 3.31 -6.23
CA LEU A 132 4.12 4.58 -6.34
C LEU A 132 3.40 4.95 -5.05
N ILE A 133 2.77 3.99 -4.37
CA ILE A 133 2.11 4.22 -3.07
C ILE A 133 3.14 4.71 -2.05
N LEU A 134 4.25 3.99 -1.90
CA LEU A 134 5.31 4.36 -0.96
C LEU A 134 5.96 5.70 -1.33
N LEU A 135 6.21 5.93 -2.62
CA LEU A 135 6.77 7.18 -3.12
C LEU A 135 5.84 8.36 -2.81
N ALA A 136 4.53 8.20 -2.97
CA ALA A 136 3.55 9.25 -2.64
C ALA A 136 3.49 9.53 -1.12
N VAL A 137 3.59 8.50 -0.29
CA VAL A 137 3.67 8.66 1.17
C VAL A 137 4.95 9.39 1.58
N VAL A 138 6.11 8.95 1.08
CA VAL A 138 7.41 9.59 1.39
C VAL A 138 7.48 11.00 0.82
N PHE A 139 6.94 11.23 -0.38
CA PHE A 139 6.78 12.56 -0.96
C PHE A 139 5.98 13.48 -0.04
N SER A 140 4.87 12.99 0.49
CA SER A 140 4.02 13.75 1.43
C SER A 140 4.75 14.12 2.73
N ILE A 141 5.64 13.26 3.21
CA ILE A 141 6.46 13.53 4.39
C ILE A 141 7.53 14.59 4.07
N VAL A 142 8.30 14.37 3.00
CA VAL A 142 9.50 15.17 2.68
C VAL A 142 9.14 16.53 2.09
N ASN A 143 8.17 16.58 1.17
CA ASN A 143 7.84 17.79 0.40
C ASN A 143 6.60 18.51 0.93
N LEU A 144 5.66 17.81 1.57
CA LEU A 144 4.42 18.41 2.08
C LEU A 144 4.39 18.54 3.62
N GLY A 145 5.50 18.22 4.29
CA GLY A 145 5.66 18.36 5.74
C GLY A 145 4.73 17.51 6.58
N GLN A 146 4.14 16.45 6.02
CA GLN A 146 3.24 15.57 6.75
C GLN A 146 3.99 14.64 7.69
N ARG A 147 3.39 14.32 8.84
CA ARG A 147 3.88 13.27 9.72
C ARG A 147 2.77 12.63 10.55
N PRO A 148 2.87 11.32 10.87
CA PRO A 148 2.01 10.66 11.84
C PRO A 148 2.38 11.07 13.27
N TYR A 149 1.41 10.98 14.18
CA TYR A 149 1.61 11.11 15.63
C TYR A 149 0.95 9.94 16.35
N LEU A 150 1.41 9.63 17.57
CA LEU A 150 0.84 8.54 18.37
C LEU A 150 -0.67 8.72 18.61
N SER A 151 -1.14 9.97 18.72
CA SER A 151 -2.57 10.32 18.85
C SER A 151 -3.41 9.99 17.61
N ASP A 152 -2.79 9.72 16.46
CA ASP A 152 -3.49 9.31 15.25
C ASP A 152 -3.87 7.83 15.26
N ILE A 153 -3.14 6.98 16.02
CA ILE A 153 -3.32 5.52 16.03
C ILE A 153 -4.75 5.11 16.47
N PRO A 154 -5.32 5.62 17.58
CA PRO A 154 -6.68 5.22 17.98
C PRO A 154 -7.73 5.62 16.94
N LYS A 155 -7.56 6.78 16.29
CA LYS A 155 -8.46 7.26 15.23
C LYS A 155 -8.35 6.37 13.99
N LEU A 156 -7.13 6.01 13.59
CA LEU A 156 -6.89 5.08 12.49
C LEU A 156 -7.56 3.74 12.75
N ILE A 157 -7.37 3.16 13.93
CA ILE A 157 -7.96 1.87 14.31
C ILE A 157 -9.49 1.97 14.23
N PHE A 158 -10.08 3.03 14.78
CA PHE A 158 -11.53 3.27 14.71
C PHE A 158 -12.05 3.36 13.27
N TYR A 159 -11.45 4.19 12.43
CA TYR A 159 -11.88 4.32 11.03
C TYR A 159 -11.63 3.05 10.21
N SER A 160 -10.53 2.33 10.49
CA SER A 160 -10.25 1.05 9.82
C SER A 160 -11.26 -0.02 10.20
N SER A 161 -11.72 -0.03 11.46
CA SER A 161 -12.83 -0.90 11.90
C SER A 161 -14.15 -0.55 11.20
N ILE A 162 -14.46 0.73 11.02
CA ILE A 162 -15.64 1.14 10.24
C ILE A 162 -15.51 0.65 8.79
N LEU A 163 -14.36 0.87 8.15
CA LEU A 163 -14.10 0.42 6.79
C LEU A 163 -14.18 -1.11 6.66
N LEU A 164 -13.75 -1.85 7.67
CA LEU A 164 -13.87 -3.31 7.72
C LEU A 164 -15.34 -3.75 7.62
N VAL A 165 -16.23 -3.11 8.39
CA VAL A 165 -17.68 -3.41 8.36
C VAL A 165 -18.28 -3.01 7.01
N ILE A 166 -17.87 -1.87 6.44
CA ILE A 166 -18.33 -1.44 5.11
C ILE A 166 -17.87 -2.45 4.05
N MET A 167 -16.60 -2.88 4.06
CA MET A 167 -16.07 -3.87 3.10
C MET A 167 -16.76 -5.21 3.23
N TYR A 168 -17.10 -5.65 4.45
CA TYR A 168 -17.89 -6.85 4.65
C TYR A 168 -19.26 -6.74 3.96
N GLY A 169 -19.94 -5.60 4.10
CA GLY A 169 -21.19 -5.32 3.41
C GLY A 169 -21.05 -5.28 1.88
N ILE A 170 -19.99 -4.64 1.37
CA ILE A 170 -19.70 -4.60 -0.08
C ILE A 170 -19.46 -6.01 -0.62
N ASN A 171 -18.66 -6.82 0.07
CA ASN A 171 -18.40 -8.21 -0.31
C ASN A 171 -19.70 -9.02 -0.39
N TYR A 172 -20.60 -8.84 0.58
CA TYR A 172 -21.90 -9.51 0.58
C TYR A 172 -22.79 -9.09 -0.60
N ILE A 173 -22.79 -7.80 -0.97
CA ILE A 173 -23.60 -7.26 -2.08
C ILE A 173 -23.04 -7.67 -3.44
N LEU A 174 -21.72 -7.62 -3.61
CA LEU A 174 -21.06 -7.86 -4.90
C LEU A 174 -20.71 -9.33 -5.14
N GLY A 175 -20.80 -10.18 -4.10
CA GLY A 175 -20.28 -11.55 -4.16
C GLY A 175 -18.76 -11.59 -4.29
N ALA A 176 -18.06 -10.54 -3.85
CA ALA A 176 -16.60 -10.40 -3.93
C ALA A 176 -15.93 -10.76 -2.61
N ASN A 177 -14.59 -10.75 -2.59
CA ASN A 177 -13.80 -11.06 -1.41
C ASN A 177 -12.68 -10.03 -1.14
N TYR A 178 -13.05 -8.76 -1.05
CA TYR A 178 -12.12 -7.70 -0.65
C TYR A 178 -11.59 -7.92 0.76
N TRP A 179 -10.31 -7.65 0.93
CA TRP A 179 -9.57 -7.77 2.20
C TRP A 179 -9.64 -9.18 2.80
N TYR A 180 -10.00 -10.19 2.00
CA TYR A 180 -10.10 -11.58 2.39
C TYR A 180 -10.99 -11.81 3.62
N LEU A 181 -12.13 -11.09 3.68
CA LEU A 181 -13.05 -11.16 4.82
C LEU A 181 -13.95 -12.39 4.78
N ASN A 182 -14.36 -12.82 3.58
CA ASN A 182 -15.33 -13.90 3.38
C ASN A 182 -14.65 -15.23 3.08
N GLU A 183 -13.53 -15.19 2.37
CA GLU A 183 -12.73 -16.35 2.00
C GLU A 183 -11.24 -16.04 2.22
N ARG A 184 -10.44 -17.07 2.51
CA ARG A 184 -8.98 -16.92 2.58
C ARG A 184 -8.41 -16.85 1.17
N PRO A 185 -7.30 -16.13 0.94
CA PRO A 185 -6.64 -16.16 -0.35
C PRO A 185 -6.21 -17.59 -0.70
N TYR A 186 -6.49 -18.01 -1.94
CA TYR A 186 -6.01 -19.29 -2.47
C TYR A 186 -4.48 -19.28 -2.61
N GLY A 187 -3.82 -20.42 -2.30
CA GLY A 187 -2.37 -20.60 -2.43
C GLY A 187 -1.61 -20.80 -1.11
N ASP A 188 -0.30 -21.04 -1.22
CA ASP A 188 0.61 -21.24 -0.08
C ASP A 188 0.94 -19.91 0.59
N ASN A 189 0.03 -19.44 1.44
CA ASN A 189 0.20 -18.21 2.21
C ASN A 189 -0.07 -18.47 3.70
N ILE A 190 0.43 -17.58 4.57
CA ILE A 190 0.23 -17.70 6.03
C ILE A 190 -1.26 -17.72 6.40
N LEU A 191 -2.13 -17.12 5.58
CA LEU A 191 -3.58 -17.11 5.84
C LEU A 191 -4.21 -18.50 5.63
N SER A 192 -3.63 -19.37 4.80
CA SER A 192 -4.12 -20.76 4.64
C SER A 192 -4.02 -21.58 5.93
N LEU A 193 -3.10 -21.22 6.82
CA LEU A 193 -2.92 -21.84 8.14
C LEU A 193 -3.88 -21.28 9.22
N MET A 194 -4.61 -20.20 8.92
CA MET A 194 -5.52 -19.58 9.88
C MET A 194 -6.89 -20.29 9.93
N PRO A 195 -7.73 -20.04 10.96
CA PRO A 195 -9.10 -20.57 11.03
C PRO A 195 -9.98 -20.16 9.83
N GLU A 196 -11.11 -20.86 9.64
CA GLU A 196 -12.10 -20.47 8.62
C GLU A 196 -12.64 -19.05 8.85
N PRO A 197 -12.97 -18.31 7.78
CA PRO A 197 -13.71 -17.07 7.88
C PRO A 197 -15.01 -17.20 8.68
N PRO A 198 -15.39 -16.20 9.50
CA PRO A 198 -14.69 -14.94 9.74
C PRO A 198 -13.65 -15.01 10.88
N VAL A 199 -13.33 -16.20 11.40
CA VAL A 199 -12.58 -16.37 12.65
C VAL A 199 -11.11 -15.94 12.52
N HIS A 200 -10.51 -16.07 11.33
CA HIS A 200 -9.15 -15.57 11.07
C HIS A 200 -9.01 -14.07 11.30
N MET A 201 -10.10 -13.29 11.19
CA MET A 201 -10.07 -11.85 11.46
C MET A 201 -9.75 -11.51 12.91
N PHE A 202 -10.07 -12.39 13.86
CA PHE A 202 -9.66 -12.23 15.26
C PHE A 202 -8.14 -12.37 15.46
N ILE A 203 -7.43 -13.00 14.52
CA ILE A 203 -5.97 -13.11 14.50
C ILE A 203 -5.38 -11.95 13.70
N LEU A 204 -5.92 -11.68 12.51
CA LEU A 204 -5.41 -10.62 11.62
C LEU A 204 -5.57 -9.22 12.22
N TYR A 205 -6.61 -8.96 13.00
CA TYR A 205 -6.84 -7.64 13.57
C TYR A 205 -5.77 -7.23 14.61
N PRO A 206 -5.41 -8.06 15.61
CA PRO A 206 -4.23 -7.82 16.46
C PRO A 206 -2.91 -7.71 15.68
N VAL A 207 -2.72 -8.53 14.65
CA VAL A 207 -1.52 -8.47 13.79
C VAL A 207 -1.45 -7.13 13.06
N ALA A 208 -2.57 -6.64 12.52
CA ALA A 208 -2.64 -5.33 11.90
C ALA A 208 -2.29 -4.20 12.89
N ILE A 209 -2.80 -4.27 14.13
CA ILE A 209 -2.44 -3.32 15.19
C ILE A 209 -0.93 -3.37 15.47
N PHE A 210 -0.34 -4.56 15.57
CA PHE A 210 1.10 -4.71 15.73
C PHE A 210 1.87 -4.01 14.59
N PHE A 211 1.48 -4.23 13.34
CA PHE A 211 2.11 -3.57 12.19
C PHE A 211 1.91 -2.05 12.18
N ILE A 212 0.77 -1.54 12.63
CA ILE A 212 0.56 -0.09 12.82
C ILE A 212 1.60 0.48 13.78
N TYR A 213 1.84 -0.16 14.92
CA TYR A 213 2.88 0.29 15.86
C TYR A 213 4.29 0.10 15.31
N LEU A 214 4.55 -0.97 14.55
CA LEU A 214 5.83 -1.20 13.89
C LEU A 214 6.15 -0.09 12.88
N VAL A 215 5.19 0.27 12.05
CA VAL A 215 5.30 1.37 11.08
C VAL A 215 5.48 2.72 11.80
N TYR A 216 4.83 2.93 12.94
CA TYR A 216 5.03 4.14 13.75
C TYR A 216 6.39 4.20 14.45
N SER A 217 7.05 3.06 14.69
CA SER A 217 8.23 2.97 15.55
C SER A 217 9.38 3.94 15.23
N PRO A 218 9.71 4.31 13.96
CA PRO A 218 10.76 5.28 13.69
C PRO A 218 10.50 6.65 14.34
N TYR A 219 9.24 7.07 14.43
CA TYR A 219 8.85 8.35 15.03
C TYR A 219 8.95 8.33 16.56
N ILE A 220 8.79 7.17 17.21
CA ILE A 220 9.04 7.03 18.67
C ILE A 220 10.48 7.42 18.99
N TYR A 221 11.45 6.95 18.20
CA TYR A 221 12.85 7.26 18.40
C TYR A 221 13.18 8.72 18.08
N LEU A 222 12.59 9.28 17.02
CA LEU A 222 12.80 10.66 16.61
C LEU A 222 12.23 11.68 17.62
N ASP A 223 11.02 11.45 18.13
CA ASP A 223 10.39 12.36 19.09
C ASP A 223 11.08 12.30 20.47
N ARG A 224 11.60 11.14 20.90
CA ARG A 224 12.40 11.02 22.14
C ARG A 224 13.70 11.82 22.09
N ARG A 225 14.36 11.90 20.93
CA ARG A 225 15.60 12.67 20.77
C ARG A 225 15.41 14.18 20.91
N LYS A 226 14.22 14.72 20.59
CA LYS A 226 13.91 16.15 20.73
C LYS A 226 13.62 16.59 22.16
N ILE A 227 13.32 15.66 23.08
CA ILE A 227 13.04 15.96 24.49
C ILE A 227 14.33 15.90 25.34
N GLY A 228 15.37 15.22 24.84
CA GLY A 228 16.64 15.02 25.55
C GLY A 228 17.85 15.84 25.06
N GLY A 229 17.64 16.85 24.22
CA GLY A 229 18.67 17.78 23.74
C GLY A 229 18.17 19.21 23.80
#